data_AF-A0A534YTM6-F1
#
_entry.id   AF-A0A534YTM6-F1
#
_cell.length_a   1.000
_cell.length_b   1.000
_cell.length_c   1.000
_cell.angle_alpha   90.00
_cell.angle_beta   90.00
_cell.angle_gamma   90.00
#
_symmetry.space_group_name_H-M   'P 1'
#
loop_
_entity.id
_entity.type
_entity.pdbx_description
1 polymer ?
#
loop_
_entity_poly.entity_id
_entity_poly.type
_entity_poly.pdbx_seq_one_letter_code
_entity_poly.pdbx_strand_id
1 'polypeptide(L)'
;MRAPTKRRRRRASAEVVDLSSVRELRRREIAERRVRAVLEGNRAALSRLFATGLIFTQKGSRAARDLLRAHQSLLKTADLFARLGESRNIALQGRGEEVLARLDPLLTRTSQLTARTGEFLAGRGRE
;
A
#
# COMPACT_ATOMS: atom_id res chain seq x y z
N MET A 1 34.33 -22.71 -62.38
CA MET A 1 33.07 -22.85 -61.63
C MET A 1 33.27 -22.35 -60.21
N ARG A 2 32.64 -21.24 -59.80
CA ARG A 2 32.77 -20.64 -58.45
C ARG A 2 31.65 -21.16 -57.55
N ALA A 3 32.00 -21.75 -56.40
CA ALA A 3 31.06 -22.25 -55.40
C ALA A 3 30.35 -21.11 -54.65
N PRO A 4 29.08 -21.27 -54.24
CA PRO A 4 28.37 -20.25 -53.50
C PRO A 4 28.78 -20.26 -52.02
N THR A 5 29.36 -19.15 -51.56
CA THR A 5 29.63 -18.89 -50.15
C THR A 5 28.32 -18.76 -49.36
N LYS A 6 28.02 -19.77 -48.52
CA LYS A 6 26.94 -19.72 -47.52
C LYS A 6 27.21 -18.58 -46.52
N ARG A 7 26.51 -17.45 -46.68
CA ARG A 7 26.42 -16.40 -45.66
C ARG A 7 25.72 -16.96 -44.41
N ARG A 8 26.51 -17.36 -43.41
CA ARG A 8 26.01 -17.63 -42.05
C ARG A 8 25.48 -16.32 -41.45
N ARG A 9 24.15 -16.15 -41.41
CA ARG A 9 23.51 -15.13 -40.56
C ARG A 9 23.84 -15.45 -39.11
N ARG A 10 24.73 -14.66 -38.49
CA ARG A 10 24.93 -14.65 -37.04
C ARG A 10 23.59 -14.29 -36.39
N ARG A 11 22.93 -15.25 -35.75
CA ARG A 11 21.82 -14.96 -34.83
C ARG A 11 22.43 -14.18 -33.68
N ALA A 12 22.06 -12.90 -33.55
CA ALA A 12 22.37 -12.14 -32.35
C ALA A 12 21.70 -12.86 -31.17
N SER A 13 22.47 -13.14 -30.12
CA SER A 13 21.95 -13.65 -28.85
C SER A 13 20.96 -12.62 -28.30
N ALA A 14 19.69 -13.00 -28.19
CA ALA A 14 18.69 -12.18 -27.54
C ALA A 14 19.05 -12.09 -26.05
N GLU A 15 19.28 -10.87 -25.56
CA GLU A 15 19.50 -10.60 -24.14
C GLU A 15 18.14 -10.68 -23.43
N VAL A 16 17.97 -11.70 -22.59
CA VAL A 16 16.77 -11.87 -21.77
C VAL A 16 16.95 -11.01 -20.53
N VAL A 17 16.27 -9.87 -20.48
CA VAL A 17 16.27 -8.97 -19.32
C VAL A 17 15.20 -9.42 -18.33
N ASP A 18 15.62 -9.75 -17.10
CA ASP A 18 14.70 -10.06 -16.01
C ASP A 18 14.08 -8.77 -15.43
N LEU A 19 12.76 -8.62 -15.62
CA LEU A 19 11.98 -7.49 -15.14
C LEU A 19 11.30 -7.75 -13.79
N SER A 20 11.48 -8.93 -13.20
CA SER A 20 10.82 -9.34 -11.96
C SER A 20 11.11 -8.36 -10.81
N SER A 21 12.39 -8.07 -10.59
CA SER A 21 12.89 -7.14 -9.57
C SER A 21 12.36 -5.70 -9.77
N VAL A 22 12.33 -5.21 -11.01
CA VAL A 22 11.80 -3.88 -11.36
C VAL A 22 10.29 -3.80 -11.09
N ARG A 23 9.55 -4.88 -11.39
CA ARG A 23 8.10 -4.96 -11.12
C ARG A 23 7.80 -5.02 -9.63
N GLU A 24 8.59 -5.76 -8.85
CA GLU A 24 8.46 -5.84 -7.40
C GLU A 24 8.74 -4.49 -6.73
N LEU A 25 9.82 -3.81 -7.14
CA LEU A 25 10.15 -2.48 -6.66
C LEU A 25 9.00 -1.49 -6.94
N ARG A 26 8.48 -1.49 -8.17
CA ARG A 26 7.37 -0.61 -8.55
C ARG A 26 6.08 -0.93 -7.78
N ARG A 27 5.77 -2.22 -7.55
CA ARG A 27 4.63 -2.65 -6.73
C ARG A 27 4.76 -2.14 -5.30
N ARG A 28 5.95 -2.24 -4.72
CA ARG A 28 6.25 -1.72 -3.38
C ARG A 28 6.07 -0.21 -3.30
N GLU A 29 6.64 0.56 -4.22
CA GLU A 29 6.49 2.03 -4.24
C GLU A 29 5.03 2.48 -4.34
N ILE A 30 4.20 1.74 -5.09
CA ILE A 30 2.76 2.02 -5.19
C ILE A 30 2.08 1.71 -3.87
N ALA A 31 2.40 0.57 -3.25
CA ALA A 31 1.86 0.18 -1.95
C ALA A 31 2.21 1.22 -0.86
N GLU A 32 3.47 1.64 -0.78
CA GLU A 32 3.94 2.67 0.17
C GLU A 32 3.21 4.00 -0.02
N ARG A 33 3.03 4.45 -1.28
CA ARG A 33 2.25 5.66 -1.58
C ARG A 33 0.79 5.54 -1.12
N ARG A 34 0.16 4.38 -1.35
CA ARG A 34 -1.22 4.12 -0.90
C ARG A 34 -1.32 4.13 0.62
N VAL A 35 -0.36 3.51 1.33
CA VAL A 35 -0.33 3.54 2.80
C VAL A 35 -0.25 4.98 3.31
N ARG A 36 0.68 5.78 2.79
CA ARG A 36 0.82 7.19 3.18
C ARG A 36 -0.47 7.98 2.94
N ALA A 37 -1.10 7.82 1.78
CA ALA A 37 -2.36 8.49 1.48
C ALA A 37 -3.48 8.15 2.49
N VAL A 38 -3.61 6.87 2.86
CA VAL A 38 -4.61 6.44 3.85
C VAL A 38 -4.28 6.94 5.26
N LEU A 39 -3.00 6.96 5.65
CA LEU A 39 -2.56 7.51 6.93
C LEU A 39 -2.89 9.00 7.05
N GLU A 40 -2.63 9.79 6.01
CA GLU A 40 -2.96 11.21 5.96
C GLU A 40 -4.47 11.45 6.00
N GLY A 41 -5.26 10.65 5.27
CA GLY A 41 -6.72 10.71 5.34
C GLY A 41 -7.27 10.45 6.74
N ASN A 42 -6.74 9.43 7.42
CA ASN A 42 -7.10 9.08 8.78
C ASN A 42 -6.72 10.21 9.77
N ARG A 43 -5.49 10.74 9.65
CA ARG A 43 -5.02 11.90 10.43
C ARG A 43 -5.95 13.10 10.26
N ALA A 44 -6.34 13.43 9.04
CA ALA A 44 -7.25 14.53 8.76
C ALA A 44 -8.67 14.31 9.33
N ALA A 45 -9.16 13.06 9.35
CA ALA A 45 -10.43 12.72 10.00
C ALA A 45 -10.36 12.89 11.52
N LEU A 46 -9.27 12.43 12.14
CA LEU A 46 -9.02 12.65 13.57
C LEU A 46 -8.93 14.13 13.92
N SER A 47 -8.12 14.92 13.19
CA SER A 47 -8.01 16.37 13.39
C SER A 47 -9.37 17.07 13.30
N ARG A 48 -10.24 16.65 12.38
CA ARG A 48 -11.61 17.20 12.27
C ARG A 48 -12.49 16.80 13.44
N LEU A 49 -12.40 15.57 13.96
CA LEU A 49 -13.13 15.15 15.17
C LEU A 49 -12.76 16.00 16.39
N PHE A 50 -11.47 16.34 16.52
CA PHE A 50 -10.99 17.25 17.58
C PHE A 50 -11.48 18.68 17.35
N ALA A 51 -11.28 19.23 16.16
CA ALA A 51 -11.64 20.62 15.84
C ALA A 51 -13.14 20.91 15.97
N THR A 52 -13.99 19.94 15.66
CA THR A 52 -15.46 20.05 15.77
C THR A 52 -15.99 19.73 17.17
N GLY A 53 -15.15 19.30 18.11
CA GLY A 53 -15.57 18.85 19.44
C GLY A 53 -16.37 17.54 19.44
N LEU A 54 -16.61 16.91 18.29
CA LEU A 54 -17.36 15.66 18.19
C LEU A 54 -16.67 14.49 18.89
N ILE A 55 -15.36 14.60 19.15
CA ILE A 55 -14.59 13.66 19.97
C ILE A 55 -15.22 13.42 21.35
N PHE A 56 -15.90 14.42 21.92
CA PHE A 56 -16.53 14.34 23.25
C PHE A 56 -17.88 13.62 23.24
N THR A 57 -18.42 13.28 22.07
CA THR A 57 -19.62 12.46 21.95
C THR A 57 -19.28 10.98 22.04
N GLN A 58 -20.23 10.14 22.47
CA GLN A 58 -20.03 8.68 22.49
C GLN A 58 -19.76 8.13 21.07
N LYS A 59 -20.48 8.64 20.06
CA LYS A 59 -20.28 8.23 18.66
C LYS A 59 -18.92 8.67 18.12
N GLY A 60 -18.51 9.91 18.37
CA GLY A 60 -17.22 10.44 17.90
C GLY A 60 -16.02 9.82 18.62
N SER A 61 -16.09 9.58 19.93
CA SER A 61 -15.04 8.86 20.67
C SER A 61 -14.87 7.42 20.20
N ARG A 62 -15.96 6.72 19.85
CA ARG A 62 -15.89 5.39 19.23
C ARG A 62 -15.23 5.45 17.85
N ALA A 63 -15.66 6.39 16.99
CA ALA A 63 -15.07 6.59 15.67
C ALA A 63 -13.56 6.89 15.76
N ALA A 64 -13.16 7.78 16.68
CA ALA A 64 -11.75 8.10 16.90
C ALA A 64 -10.94 6.89 17.36
N ARG A 65 -11.49 6.07 18.28
CA ARG A 65 -10.84 4.84 18.72
C ARG A 65 -10.63 3.86 17.57
N ASP A 66 -11.65 3.68 16.73
CA ASP A 66 -11.57 2.78 15.58
C ASP A 66 -10.53 3.30 14.56
N LEU A 67 -10.51 4.61 14.30
CA LEU A 67 -9.52 5.26 13.43
C LEU A 67 -8.09 5.12 13.97
N LEU A 68 -7.87 5.30 15.27
CA LEU A 68 -6.56 5.13 15.91
C LEU A 68 -6.07 3.68 15.83
N ARG A 69 -6.96 2.70 16.06
CA ARG A 69 -6.61 1.28 15.91
C ARG A 69 -6.21 0.96 14.47
N ALA A 70 -6.98 1.46 13.49
CA ALA A 70 -6.65 1.29 12.08
C ALA A 70 -5.31 1.95 11.72
N HIS A 71 -5.05 3.16 12.24
CA HIS A 71 -3.79 3.88 12.06
C HIS A 71 -2.60 3.09 12.62
N GLN A 72 -2.72 2.55 13.84
CA GLN A 72 -1.68 1.71 14.45
C GLN A 72 -1.41 0.43 13.65
N SER A 73 -2.46 -0.24 13.14
CA SER A 73 -2.30 -1.40 12.27
C SER A 73 -1.55 -1.06 10.99
N LEU A 74 -1.89 0.06 10.34
CA LEU A 74 -1.19 0.52 9.14
C LEU A 74 0.28 0.86 9.40
N LEU A 75 0.60 1.52 10.52
CA LEU A 75 1.99 1.81 10.89
C LEU A 75 2.81 0.53 11.09
N LYS A 76 2.25 -0.48 11.77
CA LYS A 76 2.91 -1.78 11.95
C LYS A 76 3.16 -2.46 10.61
N THR A 77 2.20 -2.42 9.69
CA THR A 77 2.37 -2.99 8.36
C THR A 77 3.41 -2.22 7.54
N ALA A 78 3.43 -0.89 7.62
CA ALA A 78 4.44 -0.06 6.96
C ALA A 78 5.86 -0.34 7.47
N ASP A 79 6.04 -0.50 8.79
CA ASP A 79 7.32 -0.90 9.39
C ASP A 79 7.79 -2.28 8.90
N LEU A 80 6.87 -3.25 8.81
CA LEU A 80 7.19 -4.56 8.24
C LEU A 80 7.64 -4.47 6.78
N PHE A 81 7.01 -3.59 5.97
CA PHE A 81 7.45 -3.35 4.59
C PHE A 81 8.85 -2.74 4.51
N ALA A 82 9.15 -1.76 5.35
CA ALA A 82 10.47 -1.15 5.40
C ALA A 82 11.56 -2.21 5.69
N ARG A 83 11.33 -3.05 6.70
CA ARG A 83 12.25 -4.13 7.09
C ARG A 83 12.43 -5.20 6.02
N LEU A 84 11.34 -5.62 5.36
CA LEU A 84 11.42 -6.56 4.24
C LEU A 84 12.20 -5.97 3.06
N GLY A 85 12.05 -4.67 2.85
CA GLY A 85 12.70 -3.91 1.80
C GLY A 85 14.20 -3.70 1.94
N GLU A 86 14.70 -3.68 3.16
CA GLU A 86 16.13 -3.57 3.48
C GLU A 86 16.84 -4.93 3.45
N SER A 87 16.07 -6.02 3.49
CA SER A 87 16.59 -7.38 3.57
C SER A 87 16.97 -7.94 2.19
N ARG A 88 18.24 -8.30 1.98
CA ARG A 88 18.71 -9.02 0.76
C ARG A 88 18.37 -10.52 0.74
N ASN A 89 17.49 -10.98 1.62
CA ASN A 89 17.19 -12.39 1.78
C ASN A 89 16.04 -12.82 0.85
N ILE A 90 16.33 -13.73 -0.07
CA ILE A 90 15.39 -14.24 -1.09
C ILE A 90 14.16 -14.92 -0.44
N ALA A 91 14.32 -15.56 0.72
CA ALA A 91 13.19 -16.14 1.47
C ALA A 91 12.25 -15.06 2.06
N LEU A 92 12.76 -13.85 2.31
CA LEU A 92 11.97 -12.71 2.73
C LEU A 92 11.27 -12.02 1.55
N GLN A 93 11.79 -12.13 0.32
CA GLN A 93 11.12 -11.62 -0.88
C GLN A 93 9.80 -12.35 -1.16
N GLY A 94 9.76 -13.68 -1.06
CA GLY A 94 8.52 -14.46 -1.20
C GLY A 94 7.45 -14.10 -0.15
N ARG A 95 7.87 -13.76 1.07
CA ARG A 95 6.99 -13.22 2.12
C ARG A 95 6.50 -11.80 1.81
N GLY A 96 7.21 -11.04 0.99
CA GLY A 96 6.80 -9.71 0.54
C GLY A 96 5.48 -9.71 -0.21
N GLU A 97 5.25 -10.70 -1.07
CA GLU A 97 3.98 -10.85 -1.80
C GLU A 97 2.81 -11.17 -0.85
N GLU A 98 3.01 -12.03 0.15
CA GLU A 98 1.99 -12.32 1.17
C GLU A 98 1.64 -11.08 2.00
N VAL A 99 2.63 -10.25 2.33
CA VAL A 99 2.41 -9.01 3.09
C VAL A 99 1.71 -7.95 2.22
N LEU A 100 2.02 -7.87 0.92
CA LEU A 100 1.27 -7.05 -0.05
C LEU A 100 -0.20 -7.50 -0.16
N ALA A 101 -0.44 -8.80 -0.25
CA ALA A 101 -1.80 -9.34 -0.30
C ALA A 101 -2.61 -9.03 0.98
N ARG A 102 -1.95 -8.99 2.15
CA ARG A 102 -2.58 -8.60 3.42
C ARG A 102 -2.77 -7.08 3.56
N LEU A 103 -1.98 -6.28 2.86
CA LEU A 103 -2.06 -4.82 2.91
C LEU A 103 -3.33 -4.28 2.25
N ASP A 104 -3.70 -4.80 1.07
CA ASP A 104 -4.87 -4.35 0.31
C ASP A 104 -6.19 -4.36 1.11
N PRO A 105 -6.58 -5.45 1.80
CA PRO A 105 -7.80 -5.46 2.60
C PRO A 105 -7.72 -4.49 3.80
N LEU A 106 -6.54 -4.33 4.40
CA LEU A 106 -6.34 -3.37 5.50
C LEU A 106 -6.49 -1.92 5.05
N LEU A 107 -5.92 -1.57 3.88
CA LEU A 107 -6.07 -0.25 3.28
C LEU A 107 -7.52 0.02 2.90
N THR A 108 -8.21 -0.96 2.32
CA THR A 108 -9.62 -0.85 1.95
C THR A 108 -10.49 -0.59 3.17
N ARG A 109 -10.33 -1.41 4.23
CA ARG A 109 -11.09 -1.26 5.47
C ARG A 109 -10.83 0.09 6.15
N THR A 110 -9.58 0.54 6.18
CA THR A 110 -9.24 1.83 6.80
C THR A 110 -9.79 3.00 6.00
N SER A 111 -9.77 2.91 4.67
CA SER A 111 -10.36 3.92 3.79
C SER A 111 -11.88 4.00 3.98
N GLN A 112 -12.56 2.85 4.06
CA GLN A 112 -14.00 2.80 4.36
C GLN A 112 -14.33 3.40 5.72
N LEU A 113 -13.55 3.08 6.76
CA LEU A 113 -13.75 3.65 8.10
C LEU A 113 -13.54 5.18 8.11
N THR A 114 -12.53 5.65 7.38
CA THR A 114 -12.23 7.08 7.21
C THR A 114 -13.36 7.78 6.47
N ALA A 115 -13.89 7.17 5.39
CA ALA A 115 -15.03 7.68 4.64
C ALA A 115 -16.30 7.79 5.50
N ARG A 116 -16.64 6.73 6.25
CA ARG A 116 -17.76 6.74 7.21
C ARG A 116 -17.61 7.82 8.27
N THR A 117 -16.40 8.02 8.78
CA THR A 117 -16.14 9.13 9.71
C THR A 117 -16.33 10.48 9.03
N GLY A 118 -15.92 10.62 7.76
CA GLY A 118 -16.20 11.80 6.95
C GLY A 118 -17.69 12.08 6.75
N GLU A 119 -18.50 11.04 6.49
CA GLU A 119 -19.96 11.14 6.39
C GLU A 119 -20.61 11.55 7.72
N PHE A 120 -20.15 10.97 8.83
CA PHE A 120 -20.57 11.36 10.17
C PHE A 120 -20.24 12.83 10.45
N LEU A 121 -19.01 13.27 10.14
CA LEU A 121 -18.58 14.66 10.29
C LEU A 121 -19.39 15.62 9.41
N ALA A 122 -19.81 15.19 8.21
CA ALA A 122 -20.65 15.97 7.31
C ALA A 122 -22.13 16.00 7.71
N GLY A 123 -22.51 15.36 8.82
CA GLY A 123 -23.92 15.24 9.25
C GLY A 123 -24.78 14.34 8.36
N ARG A 124 -24.17 13.63 7.40
CA ARG A 124 -24.84 12.76 6.41
C ARG A 124 -25.04 11.32 6.88
N GLY A 125 -24.49 10.95 8.05
CA GLY A 125 -24.65 9.64 8.68
C GLY A 125 -25.79 9.56 9.72
N ARG A 126 -26.85 10.35 9.57
CA ARG A 126 -28.05 10.27 10.42
C ARG A 126 -29.08 9.35 9.78
N GLU A 127 -28.83 8.04 9.86
CA GLU A 127 -29.84 6.98 9.95
C GLU A 127 -29.36 5.94 10.99
#